data_AF-A0A1I6THR6-F1
#
_entry.id   AF-A0A1I6THR6-F1
#
_cell.length_a   1.000
_cell.length_b   1.000
_cell.length_c   1.000
_cell.angle_alpha   90.00
_cell.angle_beta   90.00
_cell.angle_gamma   90.00
#
_symmetry.space_group_name_H-M   'P 1'
#
loop_
_entity.id
_entity.type
_entity.pdbx_description
1 polymer ?
#
loop_
_entity_poly.entity_id
_entity_poly.type
_entity_poly.pdbx_seq_one_letter_code
_entity_poly.pdbx_strand_id
1 'polypeptide(L)'
;MTSIDRKFITENILKLLDYSGVADSDFANLIEKSSRTMVRIRKGEALFTIESINIATQFFDKTLDELNTIKVEFEENYRNKLKDIHKSNTSFYAVLEKRPTITYAIKYYLLEYHEFQTSGMIVDKINDFFNSLGWEYSSSYISSSMSRHKKQIYVAGTKIVDGNKVNVYKKK
;
A
#
# COMPACT_ATOMS: atom_id res chain seq x y z
N MET A 1 -12.21 -26.97 15.98
CA MET A 1 -12.56 -25.66 15.40
C MET A 1 -11.82 -24.59 16.19
N THR A 2 -10.86 -23.93 15.55
CA THR A 2 -10.19 -22.75 16.11
C THR A 2 -11.26 -21.66 16.30
N SER A 3 -11.30 -21.00 17.45
CA SER A 3 -12.22 -19.88 17.67
C SER A 3 -11.95 -18.80 16.61
N ILE A 4 -12.99 -18.32 15.92
CA ILE A 4 -12.86 -17.25 14.94
C ILE A 4 -12.64 -15.93 15.68
N ASP A 5 -11.48 -15.31 15.49
CA ASP A 5 -11.18 -13.99 16.02
C ASP A 5 -11.24 -12.93 14.91
N ARG A 6 -12.34 -12.17 14.89
CA ARG A 6 -12.55 -11.08 13.93
C ARG A 6 -11.50 -9.98 14.03
N LYS A 7 -10.82 -9.84 15.16
CA LYS A 7 -9.72 -8.87 15.32
C LYS A 7 -8.51 -9.30 14.51
N PHE A 8 -8.08 -10.56 14.62
CA PHE A 8 -6.98 -11.09 13.81
C PHE A 8 -7.30 -11.03 12.32
N ILE A 9 -8.51 -11.44 11.92
CA ILE A 9 -8.96 -11.34 10.54
C ILE A 9 -8.90 -9.88 10.05
N THR A 10 -9.39 -8.94 10.85
CA THR A 10 -9.36 -7.52 10.48
C THR A 10 -7.94 -7.00 10.31
N GLU A 11 -7.05 -7.30 11.25
CA GLU A 11 -5.65 -6.91 11.16
C GLU A 11 -4.96 -7.52 9.94
N ASN A 12 -5.24 -8.77 9.61
CA ASN A 12 -4.64 -9.45 8.47
C ASN A 12 -5.18 -8.93 7.13
N ILE A 13 -6.48 -8.65 7.03
CA ILE A 13 -7.06 -7.97 5.85
C ILE A 13 -6.39 -6.62 5.62
N LEU A 14 -6.19 -5.82 6.69
CA LEU A 14 -5.51 -4.52 6.56
C LEU A 14 -4.06 -4.65 6.12
N LYS A 15 -3.33 -5.66 6.62
CA LYS A 15 -1.96 -5.92 6.16
C LYS A 15 -1.91 -6.35 4.70
N LEU A 16 -2.82 -7.25 4.28
CA LEU A 16 -2.93 -7.68 2.88
C LEU A 16 -3.28 -6.50 1.97
N LEU A 17 -4.15 -5.60 2.43
CA LEU A 17 -4.48 -4.37 1.74
C LEU A 17 -3.23 -3.49 1.52
N ASP A 18 -2.44 -3.26 2.58
CA ASP A 18 -1.18 -2.52 2.49
C ASP A 18 -0.16 -3.20 1.57
N TYR A 19 -0.08 -4.53 1.64
CA TYR A 19 0.85 -5.35 0.83
C TYR A 19 0.43 -5.43 -0.64
N SER A 20 -0.87 -5.35 -0.94
CA SER A 20 -1.39 -5.27 -2.31
C SER A 20 -1.20 -3.88 -2.93
N GLY A 21 -1.05 -2.85 -2.10
CA GLY A 21 -0.97 -1.46 -2.56
C GLY A 21 -2.30 -0.88 -3.05
N VAL A 22 -3.44 -1.51 -2.78
CA VAL A 22 -4.76 -0.96 -3.08
C VAL A 22 -5.11 0.17 -2.09
N ALA A 23 -5.75 1.24 -2.58
CA ALA A 23 -6.15 2.35 -1.74
C ALA A 23 -7.37 1.99 -0.87
N ASP A 24 -7.41 2.53 0.35
CA ASP A 24 -8.52 2.30 1.28
C ASP A 24 -9.88 2.66 0.69
N SER A 25 -9.96 3.72 -0.12
CA SER A 25 -11.19 4.13 -0.79
C SER A 25 -11.66 3.11 -1.82
N ASP A 26 -10.73 2.53 -2.58
CA ASP A 26 -11.06 1.53 -3.60
C ASP A 26 -11.51 0.23 -2.94
N PHE A 27 -10.80 -0.21 -1.90
CA PHE A 27 -11.20 -1.38 -1.14
C PHE A 27 -12.53 -1.17 -0.40
N ALA A 28 -12.77 0.03 0.14
CA ALA A 28 -14.06 0.39 0.75
C ALA A 28 -15.21 0.16 -0.22
N ASN A 29 -15.04 0.61 -1.47
CA ASN A 29 -16.05 0.45 -2.51
C ASN A 29 -16.28 -1.02 -2.84
N LEU A 30 -15.21 -1.85 -2.90
CA LEU A 30 -15.35 -3.29 -3.13
C LEU A 30 -16.19 -3.98 -2.06
N ILE A 31 -16.05 -3.58 -0.80
CA ILE A 31 -16.79 -4.17 0.33
C ILE A 31 -18.08 -3.40 0.69
N GLU A 32 -18.50 -2.48 -0.18
CA GLU A 32 -19.70 -1.64 -0.03
C GLU A 32 -19.74 -0.87 1.30
N LYS A 33 -18.59 -0.33 1.73
CA LYS A 33 -18.47 0.50 2.93
C LYS A 33 -18.07 1.92 2.58
N SER A 34 -18.47 2.86 3.43
CA SER A 34 -18.03 4.25 3.33
C SER A 34 -16.54 4.38 3.69
N SER A 35 -15.89 5.41 3.14
CA SER A 35 -14.52 5.77 3.54
C SER A 35 -14.40 6.06 5.04
N ARG A 36 -15.46 6.63 5.66
CA ARG A 36 -15.52 6.85 7.11
C ARG A 36 -15.44 5.53 7.88
N THR A 37 -16.12 4.49 7.40
CA THR A 37 -16.06 3.15 8.00
C THR A 37 -14.66 2.59 7.90
N MET A 38 -14.00 2.68 6.74
CA MET A 38 -12.62 2.24 6.58
C MET A 38 -11.66 2.98 7.52
N VAL A 39 -11.83 4.28 7.72
CA VAL A 39 -11.02 5.06 8.69
C VAL A 39 -11.22 4.53 10.12
N ARG A 40 -12.45 4.22 10.54
CA ARG A 40 -12.71 3.65 11.87
C ARG A 40 -12.06 2.27 12.03
N ILE A 41 -12.11 1.43 10.98
CA ILE A 41 -11.46 0.11 10.98
C ILE A 41 -9.94 0.27 11.08
N ARG A 42 -9.33 1.18 10.31
CA ARG A 42 -7.89 1.49 10.39
C ARG A 42 -7.45 1.97 11.78
N LYS A 43 -8.33 2.65 12.52
CA LYS A 43 -8.09 3.10 13.90
C LYS A 43 -8.36 2.03 14.97
N GLY A 44 -8.86 0.85 14.59
CA GLY A 44 -9.27 -0.18 15.53
C GLY A 44 -10.58 0.13 16.27
N GLU A 45 -11.34 1.14 15.82
CA GLU A 45 -12.63 1.55 16.39
C GLU A 45 -13.80 0.72 15.83
N ALA A 46 -13.55 -0.10 14.83
CA ALA A 46 -14.51 -0.99 14.18
C ALA A 46 -13.79 -2.22 13.59
N LEU A 47 -14.55 -3.29 13.32
CA LEU A 47 -14.07 -4.52 12.69
C LEU A 47 -14.86 -4.77 11.40
N PHE A 48 -14.27 -5.52 10.46
CA PHE A 48 -14.99 -5.94 9.25
C PHE A 48 -16.20 -6.83 9.60
N THR A 49 -17.31 -6.64 8.90
CA THR A 49 -18.49 -7.53 9.01
C THR A 49 -18.19 -8.85 8.28
N ILE A 50 -19.02 -9.88 8.52
CA ILE A 50 -18.88 -11.18 7.86
C ILE A 50 -18.96 -11.02 6.33
N GLU A 51 -19.86 -10.18 5.84
CA GLU A 51 -19.98 -9.85 4.41
C GLU A 51 -18.68 -9.26 3.85
N SER A 52 -18.10 -8.25 4.52
CA SER A 52 -16.84 -7.65 4.10
C SER A 52 -15.68 -8.65 4.17
N ILE A 53 -15.68 -9.56 5.14
CA ILE A 53 -14.68 -10.63 5.24
C ILE A 53 -14.81 -11.58 4.06
N ASN A 54 -16.04 -11.97 3.68
CA ASN A 54 -16.26 -12.86 2.52
C ASN A 54 -15.80 -12.24 1.20
N ILE A 55 -15.97 -10.93 1.04
CA ILE A 55 -15.45 -10.22 -0.14
C ILE A 55 -13.92 -10.16 -0.06
N ALA A 56 -13.36 -9.91 1.12
CA ALA A 56 -11.91 -9.87 1.32
C ALA A 56 -11.24 -11.22 1.05
N THR A 57 -11.83 -12.34 1.50
CA THR A 57 -11.31 -13.69 1.23
C THR A 57 -11.26 -13.97 -0.27
N GLN A 58 -12.30 -13.59 -1.01
CA GLN A 58 -12.33 -13.70 -2.46
C GLN A 58 -11.30 -12.79 -3.13
N PHE A 59 -11.24 -11.53 -2.73
CA PHE A 59 -10.33 -10.54 -3.33
C PHE A 59 -8.86 -10.89 -3.10
N PHE A 60 -8.51 -11.34 -1.90
CA PHE A 60 -7.12 -11.68 -1.55
C PHE A 60 -6.76 -13.14 -1.87
N ASP A 61 -7.70 -13.94 -2.37
CA ASP A 61 -7.51 -15.37 -2.59
C ASP A 61 -6.95 -16.07 -1.34
N LYS A 62 -7.61 -15.81 -0.19
CA LYS A 62 -7.27 -16.37 1.12
C LYS A 62 -8.50 -16.94 1.77
N THR A 63 -8.36 -18.12 2.36
CA THR A 63 -9.40 -18.75 3.17
C THR A 63 -9.61 -18.00 4.49
N LEU A 64 -10.78 -18.21 5.10
CA LEU A 64 -11.06 -17.65 6.43
C LEU A 64 -10.06 -18.14 7.48
N ASP A 65 -9.63 -19.40 7.38
CA ASP A 65 -8.67 -19.99 8.31
C ASP A 65 -7.29 -19.34 8.17
N GLU A 66 -6.83 -19.05 6.95
CA GLU A 66 -5.57 -18.30 6.73
C GLU A 66 -5.62 -16.89 7.31
N LEU A 67 -6.77 -16.21 7.19
CA LEU A 67 -6.97 -14.88 7.78
C LEU A 67 -7.11 -14.94 9.32
N ASN A 68 -7.55 -16.07 9.88
CA ASN A 68 -7.73 -16.28 11.32
C ASN A 68 -6.44 -16.79 12.00
N THR A 69 -5.30 -16.21 11.63
CA THR A 69 -3.99 -16.54 12.18
C THR A 69 -3.31 -15.32 12.79
N ILE A 70 -2.35 -15.54 13.70
CA ILE A 70 -1.56 -14.45 14.29
C ILE A 70 -0.62 -13.81 13.24
N LYS A 71 -0.16 -14.62 12.27
CA LYS A 71 0.76 -14.20 11.22
C LYS A 71 0.21 -14.64 9.87
N VAL A 72 -0.20 -13.68 9.05
CA VAL A 72 -0.44 -13.91 7.64
C VAL A 72 0.88 -13.82 6.89
N GLU A 73 1.14 -14.78 6.01
CA GLU A 73 2.30 -14.78 5.14
C GLU A 73 2.01 -13.94 3.89
N PHE A 74 3.04 -13.28 3.38
CA PHE A 74 2.94 -12.47 2.17
C PHE A 74 3.88 -13.02 1.12
N GLU A 75 3.33 -13.20 -0.07
CA GLU A 75 4.09 -13.66 -1.21
C GLU A 75 4.75 -12.48 -1.93
N GLU A 76 5.95 -12.66 -2.43
CA GLU A 76 6.58 -11.66 -3.31
C GLU A 76 5.68 -11.40 -4.54
N ASN A 77 5.70 -10.16 -5.04
CA ASN A 77 4.88 -9.73 -6.17
C ASN A 77 3.37 -9.95 -5.98
N TYR A 78 2.90 -9.92 -4.74
CA TYR A 78 1.50 -10.18 -4.37
C TYR A 78 0.47 -9.45 -5.25
N ARG A 79 0.67 -8.14 -5.51
CA ARG A 79 -0.22 -7.35 -6.37
C ARG A 79 -0.37 -7.95 -7.77
N ASN A 80 0.72 -8.41 -8.38
CA ASN A 80 0.70 -9.00 -9.72
C ASN A 80 0.04 -10.39 -9.70
N LYS A 81 0.25 -11.18 -8.65
CA LYS A 81 -0.47 -12.45 -8.47
C LYS A 81 -1.97 -12.24 -8.37
N LEU A 82 -2.41 -11.25 -7.58
CA LEU A 82 -3.83 -10.89 -7.51
C LEU A 82 -4.37 -10.46 -8.87
N LYS A 83 -3.60 -9.71 -9.66
CA LYS A 83 -4.00 -9.36 -11.03
C LYS A 83 -4.21 -10.60 -11.87
N ASP A 84 -3.30 -11.57 -11.79
CA ASP A 84 -3.38 -12.83 -12.54
C ASP A 84 -4.59 -13.67 -12.13
N ILE A 85 -4.85 -13.80 -10.83
CA ILE A 85 -6.02 -14.51 -10.28
C ILE A 85 -7.32 -13.85 -10.76
N HIS A 86 -7.39 -12.52 -10.71
CA HIS A 86 -8.61 -11.77 -10.99
C HIS A 86 -8.77 -11.30 -12.44
N LYS A 87 -7.97 -11.80 -13.40
CA LYS A 87 -8.03 -11.37 -14.82
C LYS A 87 -9.44 -11.38 -15.41
N SER A 88 -10.28 -12.32 -14.98
CA SER A 88 -11.67 -12.47 -15.45
C SER A 88 -12.70 -11.72 -14.58
N ASN A 89 -12.33 -11.26 -13.39
CA ASN A 89 -13.19 -10.49 -12.49
C ASN A 89 -12.93 -8.99 -12.70
N THR A 90 -13.74 -8.36 -13.55
CA THR A 90 -13.57 -6.95 -13.94
C THR A 90 -13.56 -5.99 -12.75
N SER A 91 -14.39 -6.22 -11.73
CA SER A 91 -14.47 -5.38 -10.54
C SER A 91 -13.18 -5.42 -9.71
N PHE A 92 -12.64 -6.61 -9.46
CA PHE A 92 -11.42 -6.77 -8.68
C PHE A 92 -10.17 -6.36 -9.48
N TYR A 93 -10.12 -6.76 -10.75
CA TYR A 93 -9.01 -6.44 -11.64
C TYR A 93 -8.87 -4.93 -11.83
N ALA A 94 -9.97 -4.21 -12.05
CA ALA A 94 -9.94 -2.75 -12.22
C ALA A 94 -9.31 -2.01 -11.03
N VAL A 95 -9.49 -2.52 -9.80
CA VAL A 95 -8.87 -1.95 -8.60
C VAL A 95 -7.35 -2.21 -8.55
N LEU A 96 -6.91 -3.36 -9.07
CA LEU A 96 -5.49 -3.73 -9.14
C LEU A 96 -4.76 -3.05 -10.30
N GLU A 97 -5.45 -2.65 -11.36
CA GLU A 97 -4.90 -1.88 -12.48
C GLU A 97 -4.64 -0.41 -12.13
N LYS A 98 -5.35 0.14 -11.15
CA LYS A 98 -5.08 1.50 -10.65
C LYS A 98 -3.63 1.63 -10.17
N ARG A 99 -3.12 2.86 -10.18
CA ARG A 99 -1.85 3.19 -9.52
C ARG A 99 -1.88 2.77 -8.05
N PRO A 100 -0.84 2.10 -7.54
CA PRO A 100 -0.80 1.68 -6.14
C PRO A 100 -0.69 2.87 -5.17
N THR A 101 -0.92 2.62 -3.88
CA THR A 101 -0.66 3.61 -2.83
C THR A 101 0.82 4.01 -2.81
N ILE A 102 1.10 5.25 -2.45
CA ILE A 102 2.50 5.70 -2.37
C ILE A 102 3.29 4.94 -1.31
N THR A 103 2.63 4.48 -0.25
CA THR A 103 3.26 3.62 0.78
C THR A 103 3.77 2.33 0.16
N TYR A 104 2.98 1.69 -0.71
CA TYR A 104 3.41 0.51 -1.44
C TYR A 104 4.58 0.83 -2.38
N ALA A 105 4.44 1.86 -3.21
CA ALA A 105 5.50 2.27 -4.15
C ALA A 105 6.81 2.59 -3.43
N ILE A 106 6.74 3.24 -2.26
CA ILE A 106 7.92 3.49 -1.44
C ILE A 106 8.54 2.20 -0.94
N LYS A 107 7.75 1.35 -0.25
CA LYS A 107 8.25 0.18 0.45
C LYS A 107 8.85 -0.88 -0.46
N TYR A 108 8.23 -1.14 -1.60
CA TYR A 108 8.60 -2.26 -2.46
C TYR A 108 9.41 -1.86 -3.69
N TYR A 109 9.44 -0.57 -4.06
CA TYR A 109 10.15 -0.10 -5.26
C TYR A 109 11.20 0.94 -4.90
N LEU A 110 10.82 2.07 -4.30
CA LEU A 110 11.76 3.15 -4.03
C LEU A 110 12.87 2.75 -3.04
N LEU A 111 12.52 2.05 -1.96
CA LEU A 111 13.51 1.59 -0.98
C LEU A 111 14.46 0.54 -1.54
N GLU A 112 14.08 -0.17 -2.61
CA GLU A 112 14.93 -1.16 -3.27
C GLU A 112 15.68 -0.58 -4.48
N TYR A 113 15.41 0.67 -4.84
CA TYR A 113 16.04 1.34 -5.97
C TYR A 113 17.47 1.80 -5.64
N HIS A 114 18.44 1.32 -6.41
CA HIS A 114 19.88 1.51 -6.14
C HIS A 114 20.28 2.99 -5.97
N GLU A 115 19.80 3.90 -6.83
CA GLU A 115 20.14 5.33 -6.72
C GLU A 115 19.61 5.93 -5.41
N PHE A 116 18.40 5.53 -4.99
CA PHE A 116 17.81 5.96 -3.72
C PHE A 116 18.59 5.44 -2.51
N GLN A 117 19.16 4.24 -2.60
CA GLN A 117 19.97 3.64 -1.54
C GLN A 117 21.38 4.24 -1.44
N THR A 118 21.97 4.65 -2.56
CA THR A 118 23.40 5.04 -2.63
C THR A 118 23.58 6.56 -2.61
N SER A 119 23.00 7.26 -3.58
CA SER A 119 23.15 8.71 -3.75
C SER A 119 22.04 9.51 -3.07
N GLY A 120 20.88 8.89 -2.89
CA GLY A 120 19.66 9.60 -2.50
C GLY A 120 19.08 10.40 -3.66
N MET A 121 17.81 10.79 -3.53
CA MET A 121 17.05 11.44 -4.58
C MET A 121 16.27 12.64 -4.03
N ILE A 122 16.16 13.68 -4.86
CA ILE A 122 15.21 14.78 -4.62
C ILE A 122 13.81 14.35 -5.06
N VAL A 123 12.78 15.10 -4.63
CA VAL A 123 11.38 14.78 -4.95
C VAL A 123 11.13 14.63 -6.45
N ASP A 124 11.72 15.49 -7.28
CA ASP A 124 11.49 15.44 -8.73
C ASP A 124 12.03 14.15 -9.35
N LYS A 125 13.24 13.73 -8.96
CA LYS A 125 13.78 12.43 -9.37
C LYS A 125 12.93 11.25 -8.89
N ILE A 126 12.39 11.32 -7.67
CA ILE A 126 11.50 10.29 -7.14
C ILE A 126 10.20 10.24 -7.95
N ASN A 127 9.69 11.42 -8.36
CA ASN A 127 8.53 11.54 -9.21
C ASN A 127 8.79 10.92 -10.59
N ASP A 128 9.92 11.24 -11.22
CA ASP A 128 10.33 10.67 -12.51
C ASP A 128 10.46 9.13 -12.43
N PHE A 129 11.04 8.61 -11.34
CA PHE A 129 11.11 7.18 -11.09
C PHE A 129 9.71 6.54 -11.03
N PHE A 130 8.77 7.11 -10.27
CA PHE A 130 7.41 6.56 -10.22
C PHE A 130 6.65 6.72 -11.54
N ASN A 131 6.84 7.83 -12.26
CA ASN A 131 6.24 8.05 -13.57
C ASN A 131 6.74 7.02 -14.60
N SER A 132 8.01 6.61 -14.52
CA SER A 132 8.56 5.54 -15.36
C SER A 132 7.86 4.17 -15.15
N LEU A 133 7.20 3.98 -14.00
CA LEU A 133 6.37 2.81 -13.69
C LEU A 133 4.88 3.02 -14.02
N GLY A 134 4.53 4.17 -14.61
CA GLY A 134 3.14 4.58 -14.88
C GLY A 134 2.41 5.08 -13.64
N TRP A 135 3.13 5.51 -12.59
CA TRP A 135 2.54 5.89 -11.31
C TRP A 135 2.69 7.38 -11.00
N GLU A 136 1.67 8.16 -11.35
CA GLU A 136 1.71 9.61 -11.22
C GLU A 136 1.37 10.11 -9.81
N TYR A 137 2.36 10.47 -8.99
CA TYR A 137 2.17 11.10 -7.66
C TYR A 137 2.51 12.59 -7.70
N SER A 138 1.74 13.43 -7.00
CA SER A 138 2.13 14.84 -6.88
C SER A 138 3.38 15.00 -6.00
N SER A 139 4.23 15.98 -6.32
CA SER A 139 5.44 16.28 -5.55
C SER A 139 5.15 16.56 -4.07
N SER A 140 4.05 17.24 -3.76
CA SER A 140 3.60 17.48 -2.38
C SER A 140 3.22 16.19 -1.67
N TYR A 141 2.57 15.25 -2.36
CA TYR A 141 2.23 13.96 -1.80
C TYR A 141 3.46 13.08 -1.58
N ILE A 142 4.43 13.09 -2.49
CA ILE A 142 5.74 12.44 -2.33
C ILE A 142 6.46 12.99 -1.10
N SER A 143 6.63 14.31 -1.02
CA SER A 143 7.32 14.98 0.10
C SER A 143 6.66 14.65 1.45
N SER A 144 5.34 14.76 1.55
CA SER A 144 4.62 14.40 2.77
C SER A 144 4.78 12.92 3.15
N SER A 145 4.87 12.03 2.16
CA SER A 145 5.06 10.59 2.37
C SER A 145 6.46 10.23 2.82
N MET A 146 7.49 10.94 2.34
CA MET A 146 8.87 10.78 2.86
C MET A 146 8.91 11.06 4.35
N SER A 147 8.28 12.16 4.79
CA SER A 147 8.20 12.55 6.21
C SER A 147 7.46 11.50 7.06
N ARG A 148 6.39 10.90 6.53
CA ARG A 148 5.67 9.80 7.21
C ARG A 148 6.50 8.52 7.34
N HIS A 149 7.43 8.28 6.41
CA HIS A 149 8.30 7.10 6.39
C HIS A 149 9.69 7.34 7.02
N LYS A 150 9.81 8.31 7.94
CA LYS A 150 11.07 8.66 8.65
C LYS A 150 11.77 7.52 9.39
N LYS A 151 11.09 6.39 9.60
CA LYS A 151 11.70 5.17 10.17
C LYS A 151 12.63 4.46 9.17
N GLN A 152 12.34 4.57 7.88
CA GLN A 152 13.08 3.91 6.78
C GLN A 152 13.84 4.91 5.90
N ILE A 153 13.44 6.17 5.92
CA ILE A 153 13.98 7.24 5.07
C ILE A 153 14.54 8.34 5.97
N TYR A 154 15.65 8.95 5.55
CA TYR A 154 16.20 10.15 6.17
C TYR A 154 16.55 11.21 5.13
N VAL A 155 16.72 12.45 5.59
CA VAL A 155 17.24 13.54 4.76
C VAL A 155 18.76 13.51 4.85
N ALA A 156 19.42 13.12 3.77
CA ALA A 156 20.87 13.00 3.69
C ALA A 156 21.58 14.35 3.49
N GLY A 157 20.84 15.35 3.02
CA GLY A 157 21.34 16.70 2.78
C GLY A 157 20.35 17.52 1.98
N THR A 158 20.82 18.63 1.42
CA THR A 158 20.03 19.51 0.58
C THR A 158 20.79 19.94 -0.66
N LYS A 159 20.08 20.13 -1.78
CA LYS A 159 20.62 20.63 -3.05
C LYS A 159 19.92 21.94 -3.42
N ILE A 160 20.56 22.78 -4.22
CA ILE A 160 19.91 23.94 -4.85
C ILE A 160 19.45 23.53 -6.26
N VAL A 161 18.16 23.69 -6.54
CA VAL A 161 17.54 23.48 -7.86
C VAL A 161 16.71 24.72 -8.16
N ASP A 162 16.99 25.37 -9.28
CA ASP A 162 16.31 26.61 -9.71
C ASP A 162 16.26 27.69 -8.61
N GLY A 163 17.36 27.87 -7.89
CA GLY A 163 17.47 28.82 -6.78
C GLY A 163 16.82 28.37 -5.46
N ASN A 164 16.13 27.23 -5.44
CA ASN A 164 15.43 26.72 -4.27
C ASN A 164 16.21 25.58 -3.58
N LYS A 165 16.23 25.61 -2.25
CA LYS A 165 16.81 24.54 -1.44
C LYS A 165 15.83 23.36 -1.37
N VAL A 166 16.23 22.22 -1.91
CA VAL A 166 15.46 20.97 -1.92
C VAL A 166 16.14 19.88 -1.10
N ASN A 167 15.35 19.05 -0.43
CA ASN A 167 15.87 17.94 0.37
C ASN A 167 16.29 16.75 -0.51
N VAL A 168 17.39 16.10 -0.14
CA VAL A 168 17.82 14.83 -0.71
C VAL A 168 17.42 13.73 0.27
N TYR A 169 16.52 12.84 -0.16
CA TYR A 169 16.01 11.72 0.62
C TYR A 169 16.79 10.45 0.31
N LYS A 170 17.06 9.63 1.32
CA LYS A 170 17.84 8.40 1.20
C LYS A 170 17.31 7.32 2.13
N LYS A 171 17.45 6.04 1.74
CA LYS A 171 17.16 4.89 2.63
C LYS A 171 18.14 4.90 3.80
N LYS A 172 17.61 4.73 5.01
CA LYS A 172 18.40 4.59 6.24
C LYS A 172 19.24 3.33 6.26
#